data_AF-A0A0G0XQP1-F1
#
_entry.id   AF-A0A0G0XQP1-F1
#
_cell.length_a   1.000
_cell.length_b   1.000
_cell.length_c   1.000
_cell.angle_alpha   90.00
_cell.angle_beta   90.00
_cell.angle_gamma   90.00
#
_symmetry.space_group_name_H-M   'P 1'
#
loop_
_entity.id
_entity.type
_entity.pdbx_description
1 polymer ?
#
loop_
_entity_poly.entity_id
_entity_poly.type
_entity_poly.pdbx_seq_one_letter_code
_entity_poly.pdbx_strand_id
1 'polypeptide(L)'
;MAIELKDIEHLAGLARIAVSDNEKKTLQHDLEDILAYVSQISNEGYDIGMPEVGEPRNVMRADDEPHESGMFTEDILAQAPVRDGNRVFVKKIL
;
A
#
# COMPACT_ATOMS: atom_id res chain seq x y z
N MET A 1 -4.20 -17.98 16.78
CA MET A 1 -2.98 -17.16 16.95
C MET A 1 -3.47 -15.88 17.61
N ALA A 2 -2.94 -15.49 18.77
CA ALA A 2 -3.41 -14.28 19.44
C ALA A 2 -2.63 -13.08 18.90
N ILE A 3 -3.33 -12.00 18.53
CA ILE A 3 -2.70 -10.75 18.12
C ILE A 3 -2.51 -9.88 19.36
N GLU A 4 -1.33 -9.32 19.58
CA GLU A 4 -1.12 -8.34 20.65
C GLU A 4 -1.37 -6.91 20.16
N LEU A 5 -1.71 -6.00 21.07
CA LEU A 5 -1.86 -4.56 20.73
C LEU A 5 -0.61 -3.98 20.07
N LYS A 6 0.57 -4.48 20.42
CA LYS A 6 1.85 -4.08 19.82
C LYS A 6 1.93 -4.45 18.32
N ASP A 7 1.32 -5.55 17.92
CA ASP A 7 1.26 -5.97 16.52
C ASP A 7 0.39 -5.01 15.71
N ILE A 8 -0.73 -4.55 16.29
CA ILE A 8 -1.60 -3.53 15.70
C ILE A 8 -0.85 -2.21 15.51
N GLU A 9 -0.11 -1.76 16.52
CA GLU A 9 0.70 -0.55 16.44
C GLU A 9 1.80 -0.67 15.38
N HIS A 10 2.43 -1.84 15.29
CA HIS A 10 3.46 -2.11 14.30
C HIS A 10 2.90 -2.06 12.87
N LEU A 11 1.78 -2.75 12.62
CA LEU A 11 1.11 -2.78 11.33
C LEU A 11 0.60 -1.40 10.92
N ALA A 12 0.00 -0.65 11.85
CA ALA A 12 -0.44 0.73 11.63
C ALA A 12 0.75 1.64 11.23
N GLY A 13 1.90 1.45 11.87
CA GLY A 13 3.15 2.15 11.53
C GLY A 13 3.65 1.86 10.12
N LEU A 14 3.61 0.58 9.70
CA LEU A 14 3.98 0.18 8.33
C LEU A 14 3.02 0.76 7.28
N ALA A 15 1.72 0.77 7.57
CA ALA A 15 0.69 1.28 6.69
C ALA A 15 0.55 2.82 6.70
N ARG A 16 1.27 3.52 7.59
CA ARG A 16 1.15 4.98 7.81
C ARG A 16 -0.26 5.42 8.23
N ILE A 17 -0.97 4.58 8.99
CA ILE A 17 -2.31 4.87 9.51
C ILE A 17 -2.19 5.25 10.98
N ALA A 18 -2.72 6.41 11.35
CA ALA A 18 -2.85 6.79 12.76
C ALA A 18 -4.08 6.10 13.35
N VAL A 19 -3.88 5.35 14.43
CA VAL A 19 -4.94 4.57 15.10
C VAL A 19 -5.00 4.98 16.56
N SER A 20 -6.19 5.40 17.02
CA SER A 20 -6.42 5.76 18.42
C SER A 20 -6.47 4.53 19.33
N ASP A 21 -6.25 4.71 20.63
CA ASP A 21 -6.26 3.59 21.59
C ASP A 21 -7.61 2.85 21.65
N ASN A 22 -8.71 3.53 21.33
CA ASN A 22 -10.03 2.91 21.25
C ASN A 22 -10.14 1.99 20.01
N GLU A 23 -9.66 2.48 18.86
CA GLU A 23 -9.67 1.70 17.61
C GLU A 23 -8.74 0.50 17.65
N LYS A 24 -7.62 0.57 18.40
CA LYS A 24 -6.67 -0.55 18.53
C LYS A 24 -7.36 -1.82 19.05
N LYS A 25 -8.27 -1.70 20.02
CA LYS A 25 -9.00 -2.86 20.58
C LYS A 25 -10.00 -3.45 19.60
N THR A 26 -10.71 -2.60 18.87
CA THR A 26 -11.64 -3.03 17.82
C THR A 26 -10.88 -3.74 16.70
N LEU A 27 -9.79 -3.14 16.22
CA LEU A 27 -8.95 -3.72 15.16
C LEU A 27 -8.28 -5.02 15.58
N GLN A 28 -7.90 -5.15 16.86
CA GLN A 28 -7.39 -6.40 17.39
C GLN A 28 -8.41 -7.54 17.21
N HIS A 29 -9.65 -7.30 17.64
CA HIS A 29 -10.72 -8.29 17.49
C HIS A 29 -11.02 -8.60 16.01
N ASP A 30 -11.19 -7.56 15.19
CA ASP A 30 -11.51 -7.72 13.77
C ASP A 30 -10.42 -8.50 13.02
N LEU A 31 -9.14 -8.23 13.33
CA LEU A 31 -8.02 -8.95 12.70
C LEU A 31 -7.91 -10.39 13.18
N GLU A 32 -8.24 -10.68 14.45
CA GLU A 32 -8.30 -12.07 14.94
C GLU A 32 -9.37 -12.87 14.20
N ASP A 33 -10.54 -12.28 13.97
CA ASP A 33 -11.63 -12.91 13.22
C ASP A 33 -11.27 -13.12 11.74
N ILE A 34 -10.65 -12.12 11.10
CA ILE A 34 -10.18 -12.22 9.71
C ILE A 34 -9.13 -13.33 9.58
N LEU A 35 -8.14 -13.38 10.49
CA LEU A 35 -7.12 -14.43 10.46
C LEU A 35 -7.72 -15.81 10.76
N ALA A 36 -8.69 -15.90 11.66
CA ALA A 36 -9.40 -17.14 11.92
C ALA A 36 -10.13 -17.64 10.66
N TYR A 37 -10.80 -16.76 9.92
CA TYR A 37 -11.43 -17.09 8.66
C TYR A 37 -10.41 -17.53 7.59
N VAL A 38 -9.33 -16.76 7.39
CA VAL A 38 -8.29 -17.08 6.38
C VAL A 38 -7.56 -18.39 6.72
N SER A 39 -7.39 -18.72 8.00
CA SER A 39 -6.75 -19.97 8.43
C SER A 39 -7.49 -21.24 7.97
N GLN A 40 -8.77 -21.14 7.62
CA GLN A 40 -9.53 -22.25 7.05
C GLN A 40 -8.90 -22.76 5.74
N ILE A 41 -8.31 -21.85 4.95
CA ILE A 41 -7.65 -22.18 3.68
C ILE A 41 -6.43 -23.09 3.91
N SER A 42 -5.73 -22.94 5.05
CA SER A 42 -4.54 -23.75 5.37
C SER A 42 -4.87 -25.21 5.74
N ASN A 43 -6.12 -25.51 6.08
CA ASN A 43 -6.55 -26.86 6.51
C ASN A 43 -6.92 -27.76 5.35
N GLU A 44 -7.17 -27.17 4.19
CA GLU A 44 -7.45 -27.89 2.96
C GLU A 44 -6.12 -28.01 2.22
N GLY A 45 -5.61 -29.24 2.09
CA GLY A 45 -4.29 -29.56 1.52
C GLY A 45 -4.22 -29.28 0.02
N TYR A 46 -4.34 -28.00 -0.35
CA TYR A 46 -4.20 -27.53 -1.71
C TYR A 46 -2.73 -27.59 -2.09
N ASP A 47 -2.40 -28.45 -3.05
CA ASP A 47 -1.19 -28.31 -3.86
C ASP A 47 -1.41 -27.10 -4.79
N ILE A 48 -1.22 -25.91 -4.22
CA ILE A 48 -1.15 -24.67 -4.99
C ILE A 48 0.14 -24.78 -5.80
N GLY A 49 0.03 -25.35 -7.01
CA GLY A 49 1.10 -25.34 -7.99
C GLY A 49 1.66 -23.92 -8.15
N MET A 50 2.87 -23.80 -8.71
CA MET A 50 3.43 -22.48 -8.95
C MET A 50 2.42 -21.63 -9.73
N PRO A 51 2.18 -20.36 -9.31
CA PRO A 51 1.31 -19.49 -10.07
C PRO A 51 1.76 -19.51 -11.53
N GLU A 52 0.81 -19.65 -12.46
CA GLU A 52 1.13 -19.55 -13.88
C GLU A 52 1.53 -18.11 -14.18
N VAL A 53 2.81 -17.82 -13.98
CA VAL A 53 3.43 -16.60 -14.46
C VAL A 53 3.80 -16.87 -15.91
N GLY A 54 3.28 -16.06 -16.82
CA GLY A 54 3.63 -16.18 -18.24
C GLY A 54 5.15 -16.13 -18.45
N GLU A 55 5.61 -16.66 -19.58
CA GLU A 55 7.02 -16.70 -19.93
C GLU A 55 7.69 -15.33 -19.76
N PRO A 56 8.80 -15.23 -18.99
CA PRO A 56 9.47 -13.97 -18.75
C PRO A 56 10.04 -13.44 -20.07
N ARG A 57 9.68 -12.21 -20.40
CA ARG A 57 10.22 -11.49 -21.57
C ARG A 57 10.45 -10.03 -21.22
N ASN A 58 11.46 -9.45 -21.85
CA ASN A 58 11.73 -8.03 -21.71
C ASN A 58 10.73 -7.24 -22.58
N VAL A 59 9.85 -6.48 -21.94
CA VAL A 59 8.96 -5.53 -22.61
C VAL A 59 9.54 -4.14 -22.43
N MET A 60 10.38 -3.73 -23.39
CA MET A 60 11.04 -2.43 -23.36
C MET A 60 10.23 -1.40 -24.14
N ARG A 61 10.25 -0.16 -23.67
CA ARG A 61 9.84 1.02 -24.44
C ARG A 61 11.04 1.54 -25.23
N ALA A 62 10.83 1.98 -26.46
CA ALA A 62 11.85 2.68 -27.23
C ALA A 62 12.18 4.05 -26.61
N ASP A 63 13.39 4.56 -26.84
CA ASP A 63 13.82 5.87 -26.32
C ASP A 63 13.60 6.97 -27.36
N ASP A 64 12.35 7.11 -27.78
CA ASP A 64 11.88 8.07 -28.77
C ASP A 64 10.69 8.87 -28.22
N GLU A 65 10.44 10.03 -28.85
CA GLU A 65 9.27 10.89 -28.63
C GLU A 65 8.99 11.29 -27.16
N PRO A 66 9.95 11.92 -26.45
CA PRO A 66 9.68 12.41 -25.11
C PRO A 66 8.64 13.54 -25.13
N HIS A 67 7.78 13.59 -24.11
CA HIS A 67 6.94 14.76 -23.88
C HIS A 67 7.80 16.00 -23.61
N GLU A 68 7.39 17.14 -24.19
CA GLU A 68 8.02 18.43 -23.91
C GLU A 68 7.96 18.74 -22.41
N SER A 69 9.03 19.39 -21.91
CA SER A 69 9.12 19.76 -20.50
C SER A 69 7.99 20.71 -20.12
N GLY A 70 7.24 20.34 -19.08
CA GLY A 70 6.14 21.15 -18.58
C GLY A 70 4.78 20.87 -19.24
N MET A 71 4.71 19.99 -20.24
CA MET A 71 3.48 19.68 -20.98
C MET A 71 2.27 19.40 -20.08
N PHE A 72 2.49 18.72 -18.94
CA PHE A 72 1.42 18.34 -18.01
C PHE A 72 1.57 18.98 -16.61
N THR A 73 2.45 19.97 -16.45
CA THR A 73 2.76 20.50 -15.10
C THR A 73 1.53 21.07 -14.41
N GLU A 74 0.72 21.88 -15.09
CA GLU A 74 -0.49 22.46 -14.47
C GLU A 74 -1.55 21.41 -14.16
N ASP A 75 -1.80 20.46 -15.06
CA ASP A 75 -2.79 19.39 -14.85
C ASP A 75 -2.44 18.51 -13.66
N ILE A 76 -1.14 18.17 -13.52
CA ILE A 76 -0.64 17.38 -12.39
C ILE A 76 -0.74 18.18 -11.09
N LEU A 77 -0.30 19.44 -11.09
CA LEU A 77 -0.28 20.27 -9.88
C LEU A 77 -1.67 20.70 -9.43
N ALA A 78 -2.65 20.75 -10.33
CA ALA A 78 -4.06 20.99 -9.98
C ALA A 78 -4.65 19.87 -9.10
N GLN A 79 -4.05 18.67 -9.10
CA GLN A 79 -4.44 17.56 -8.23
C GLN A 79 -3.74 17.57 -6.87
N ALA A 80 -2.76 18.46 -6.67
CA ALA A 80 -2.04 18.56 -5.40
C ALA A 80 -2.89 19.31 -4.36
N PRO A 81 -3.00 18.81 -3.11
CA PRO A 81 -3.74 19.52 -2.06
C PRO A 81 -3.20 20.92 -1.76
N VAL A 82 -1.87 21.09 -1.82
CA VAL A 82 -1.18 22.38 -1.66
C VAL A 82 0.03 22.40 -2.58
N ARG A 83 0.28 23.54 -3.25
CA ARG A 83 1.47 23.76 -4.09
C ARG A 83 2.17 25.07 -3.73
N ASP A 84 3.47 25.12 -4.01
CA ASP A 84 4.29 26.33 -3.98
C ASP A 84 5.02 26.47 -5.32
N GLY A 85 4.55 27.38 -6.17
CA GLY A 85 4.95 27.46 -7.57
C GLY A 85 4.77 26.12 -8.29
N ASN A 86 5.85 25.61 -8.89
CA ASN A 86 5.86 24.34 -9.64
C ASN A 86 6.20 23.12 -8.76
N ARG A 87 5.83 23.13 -7.46
CA ARG A 87 6.18 22.07 -6.51
C ARG A 87 4.99 21.71 -5.62
N VAL A 88 4.86 20.42 -5.28
CA VAL A 88 3.94 19.97 -4.23
C VAL A 88 4.50 20.40 -2.88
N PHE A 89 3.68 21.10 -2.09
CA PHE A 89 4.10 21.57 -0.78
C PHE A 89 3.89 20.49 0.27
N VAL A 90 4.94 20.18 1.03
CA VAL A 90 4.90 19.26 2.17
C VAL A 90 5.63 19.88 3.37
N LYS A 91 5.28 19.41 4.57
CA LYS A 91 6.03 19.79 5.77
C LYS A 91 7.46 19.28 5.69
N LYS A 92 8.41 20.12 6.08
CA LYS A 92 9.82 19.74 6.18
C LYS A 92 9.99 18.58 7.17
N ILE A 93 10.78 17.58 6.78
CA ILE A 93 11.19 16.47 7.65
C ILE A 93 12.24 16.99 8.64
N LEU A 94 12.09 16.68 9.93
CA LEU A 94 13.05 17.00 10.99
C LEU A 94 14.18 15.97 11.05
#